data_AF-A0A835YD78-F1
#
_entry.id   AF-A0A835YD78-F1
#
_cell.length_a   1.000
_cell.length_b   1.000
_cell.length_c   1.000
_cell.angle_alpha   90.00
_cell.angle_beta   90.00
_cell.angle_gamma   90.00
#
_symmetry.space_group_name_H-M   'P 1'
#
loop_
_entity.id
_entity.type
_entity.pdbx_description
1 polymer ?
#
loop_
_entity_poly.entity_id
_entity_poly.type
_entity_poly.pdbx_seq_one_letter_code
_entity_poly.pdbx_strand_id
1 'polypeptide(L)'
;MQNRVPGDFPGFVREGFDVKVVGDGYTVAPSGLIYKDFEEGRGLMPVEGQEVVFNYTGYNESGSVIDTSFRQGRAAQTRLGVKGMIPGFEEGIKTMKAGGKRRFIVPPALGPPVGPSTFFSAKQCEVFDVELIDIRTCTRRQVMMFSDLVCE
;
A
#
# COMPACT_ATOMS: atom_id res chain seq x y z
N MET A 1 -18.44 15.60 -7.71
CA MET A 1 -16.98 15.52 -7.49
C MET A 1 -16.46 14.50 -8.50
N GLN A 2 -15.73 14.95 -9.52
CA GLN A 2 -15.33 14.09 -10.63
C GLN A 2 -14.18 13.19 -10.16
N ASN A 3 -14.42 11.88 -10.04
CA ASN A 3 -13.38 10.86 -9.94
C ASN A 3 -12.53 10.94 -11.20
N ARG A 4 -11.54 11.83 -11.23
CA ARG A 4 -10.49 11.77 -12.26
C ARG A 4 -9.56 10.65 -11.88
N VAL A 5 -9.81 9.51 -12.50
CA VAL A 5 -8.81 8.44 -12.64
C VAL A 5 -7.52 9.09 -13.15
N PRO A 6 -6.35 8.84 -12.52
CA PRO A 6 -5.07 9.32 -13.02
C PRO A 6 -4.89 8.95 -14.50
N GLY A 7 -4.33 9.84 -15.33
CA GLY A 7 -4.21 9.59 -16.78
C GLY A 7 -3.34 8.38 -17.14
N ASP A 8 -2.50 7.96 -16.21
CA ASP A 8 -1.57 6.83 -16.26
C ASP A 8 -2.11 5.57 -15.54
N PHE A 9 -3.41 5.58 -15.18
CA PHE A 9 -4.04 4.46 -14.48
C PHE A 9 -4.02 3.20 -15.36
N PRO A 10 -3.70 2.03 -14.79
CA PRO A 10 -3.61 0.79 -15.54
C PRO A 10 -4.98 0.37 -16.08
N GLY A 11 -4.97 -0.24 -17.27
CA GLY A 11 -6.12 -0.97 -17.80
C GLY A 11 -6.20 -2.37 -17.18
N PHE A 12 -7.40 -2.90 -17.06
CA PHE A 12 -7.66 -4.26 -16.59
C PHE A 12 -8.44 -5.02 -17.66
N VAL A 13 -7.80 -6.01 -18.28
CA VAL A 13 -8.44 -6.89 -19.28
C VAL A 13 -8.74 -8.24 -18.63
N ARG A 14 -10.01 -8.64 -18.66
CA ARG A 14 -10.46 -9.93 -18.12
C ARG A 14 -10.51 -10.97 -19.24
N GLU A 15 -9.66 -11.97 -19.16
CA GLU A 15 -9.66 -13.14 -20.03
C GLU A 15 -10.13 -14.35 -19.20
N GLY A 16 -11.45 -14.60 -19.18
CA GLY A 16 -12.03 -15.64 -18.35
C GLY A 16 -11.90 -15.32 -16.85
N PHE A 17 -11.14 -16.13 -16.11
CA PHE A 17 -10.87 -15.94 -14.68
C PHE A 17 -9.59 -15.15 -14.39
N ASP A 18 -8.76 -14.91 -15.42
CA ASP A 18 -7.50 -14.19 -15.28
C ASP A 18 -7.70 -12.70 -15.56
N VAL A 19 -7.08 -11.87 -14.71
CA VAL A 19 -7.04 -10.41 -14.88
C VAL A 19 -5.64 -10.03 -15.33
N LYS A 20 -5.53 -9.50 -16.55
CA LYS A 20 -4.28 -8.93 -17.06
C LYS A 20 -4.26 -7.43 -16.83
N VAL A 21 -3.20 -6.97 -16.19
CA VAL A 21 -2.88 -5.55 -16.08
C VAL A 21 -2.26 -5.09 -17.38
N VAL A 22 -2.83 -4.04 -17.97
CA VAL A 22 -2.31 -3.39 -19.18
C VAL A 22 -1.79 -2.01 -18.80
N GLY A 23 -0.50 -1.81 -18.94
CA GLY A 23 0.15 -0.52 -18.70
C GLY A 23 1.66 -0.62 -18.82
N ASP A 24 2.29 0.49 -19.18
CA ASP A 24 3.73 0.53 -19.40
C ASP A 24 4.50 0.81 -18.10
N GLY A 25 5.63 0.12 -17.93
CA GLY A 25 6.57 0.34 -16.83
C GLY A 25 6.17 -0.33 -15.50
N TYR A 26 5.23 -1.28 -15.53
CA TYR A 26 4.93 -2.11 -14.36
C TYR A 26 5.90 -3.28 -14.25
N THR A 27 6.31 -3.59 -13.02
CA THR A 27 7.11 -4.75 -12.67
C THR A 27 6.25 -5.74 -11.89
N VAL A 28 6.40 -7.03 -12.18
CA VAL A 28 5.69 -8.11 -11.47
C VAL A 28 6.65 -8.76 -10.48
N ALA A 29 6.34 -8.67 -9.19
CA ALA A 29 7.07 -9.34 -8.13
C ALA A 29 6.77 -10.86 -8.14
N PRO A 30 7.65 -11.70 -7.58
CA PRO A 30 7.42 -13.14 -7.46
C PRO A 30 6.14 -13.53 -6.72
N SER A 31 5.66 -12.67 -5.81
CA SER A 31 4.39 -12.82 -5.09
C SER A 31 3.15 -12.63 -5.98
N GLY A 32 3.31 -12.07 -7.18
CA GLY A 32 2.23 -11.59 -8.04
C GLY A 32 1.84 -10.13 -7.78
N LEU A 33 2.46 -9.44 -6.81
CA LEU A 33 2.29 -7.99 -6.65
C LEU A 33 2.83 -7.28 -7.89
N ILE A 34 2.03 -6.38 -8.46
CA ILE A 34 2.45 -5.59 -9.61
C ILE A 34 2.64 -4.16 -9.13
N TYR A 35 3.74 -3.51 -9.50
CA TYR A 35 4.01 -2.16 -9.06
C TYR A 35 4.74 -1.31 -10.09
N LYS A 36 4.66 0.00 -9.92
CA LYS A 36 5.39 0.99 -10.72
C LYS A 36 5.87 2.13 -9.85
N ASP A 37 7.16 2.41 -9.91
CA ASP A 37 7.79 3.55 -9.26
C ASP A 37 7.59 4.82 -10.09
N PHE A 38 7.06 5.86 -9.46
CA PHE A 38 7.00 7.23 -10.01
C PHE A 38 8.14 8.07 -9.47
N GLU A 39 8.42 7.91 -8.18
CA GLU A 39 9.59 8.46 -7.51
C GLU A 39 10.17 7.36 -6.64
N GLU A 40 11.42 6.94 -6.85
CA GLU A 40 12.01 5.84 -6.07
C GLU A 40 12.19 6.20 -4.59
N GLY A 41 12.34 7.50 -4.29
CA GLY A 41 12.75 8.00 -2.99
C GLY A 41 14.26 7.96 -2.81
N ARG A 42 14.75 8.59 -1.74
CA ARG A 42 16.19 8.67 -1.41
C ARG A 42 16.51 8.22 0.01
N GLY A 43 15.48 7.92 0.81
CA GLY A 43 15.63 7.45 2.17
C GLY A 43 16.00 5.97 2.26
N LEU A 44 15.95 5.47 3.49
CA LEU A 44 16.12 4.05 3.77
C LEU A 44 14.87 3.28 3.37
N MET A 45 15.02 1.96 3.22
CA MET A 45 13.88 1.04 3.14
C MET A 45 13.46 0.66 4.56
N PRO A 46 12.16 0.54 4.84
CA PRO A 46 11.69 0.25 6.18
C PRO A 46 11.92 -1.22 6.54
N VAL A 47 12.33 -1.47 7.78
CA VAL A 47 12.55 -2.82 8.34
C VAL A 47 11.45 -3.20 9.32
N GLU A 48 11.32 -4.50 9.60
CA GLU A 48 10.29 -4.99 10.51
C GLU A 48 10.39 -4.35 11.91
N GLY A 49 9.24 -4.03 12.50
CA GLY A 49 9.16 -3.34 13.79
C GLY A 49 9.24 -1.81 13.71
N GLN A 50 9.64 -1.22 12.58
CA GLN A 50 9.58 0.24 12.37
C GLN A 50 8.15 0.72 12.09
N GLU A 51 7.86 1.97 12.43
CA GLU A 51 6.63 2.66 12.04
C GLU A 51 6.85 3.36 10.71
N VAL A 52 5.97 3.09 9.74
CA VAL A 52 5.96 3.76 8.44
C VAL A 52 4.85 4.79 8.41
N VAL A 53 5.15 5.97 7.89
CA VAL A 53 4.20 7.08 7.71
C VAL A 53 4.03 7.31 6.21
N PHE A 54 2.79 7.24 5.72
CA PHE A 54 2.52 7.30 4.29
C PHE A 54 1.17 7.95 3.97
N ASN A 55 1.08 8.56 2.80
CA ASN A 55 -0.19 8.89 2.18
C ASN A 55 -0.59 7.79 1.21
N TYR A 56 -1.89 7.54 1.11
CA TYR A 56 -2.40 6.62 0.10
C TYR A 56 -3.75 7.04 -0.47
N THR A 57 -4.00 6.60 -1.69
CA THR A 57 -5.34 6.55 -2.29
C THR A 57 -5.53 5.17 -2.90
N GLY A 58 -6.54 4.45 -2.43
CA GLY A 58 -6.97 3.15 -2.93
C GLY A 58 -8.10 3.30 -3.95
N TYR A 59 -7.98 2.60 -5.06
CA TYR A 59 -8.92 2.57 -6.18
C TYR A 59 -9.34 1.13 -6.48
N ASN A 60 -10.54 0.98 -7.04
CA ASN A 60 -10.94 -0.27 -7.69
C ASN A 60 -10.42 -0.34 -9.14
N GLU A 61 -10.61 -1.47 -9.81
CA GLU A 61 -10.26 -1.67 -11.23
C GLU A 61 -10.88 -0.62 -12.17
N SER A 62 -12.00 -0.01 -11.79
CA SER A 62 -12.66 1.05 -12.55
C SER A 62 -12.08 2.45 -12.28
N GLY A 63 -11.04 2.56 -11.44
CA GLY A 63 -10.42 3.83 -11.05
C GLY A 63 -11.25 4.66 -10.07
N SER A 64 -12.31 4.09 -9.47
CA SER A 64 -13.07 4.78 -8.44
C SER A 64 -12.37 4.67 -7.10
N VAL A 65 -12.24 5.81 -6.41
CA VAL A 65 -11.60 5.88 -5.08
C VAL A 65 -12.44 5.13 -4.06
N ILE A 66 -11.88 4.06 -3.50
CA ILE A 66 -12.47 3.29 -2.40
C ILE A 66 -12.14 3.98 -1.08
N ASP A 67 -10.86 4.26 -0.86
CA ASP A 67 -10.35 4.82 0.39
C ASP A 67 -9.14 5.74 0.16
N THR A 68 -8.87 6.65 1.10
CA THR A 68 -7.72 7.55 1.02
C THR A 68 -7.36 8.13 2.38
N SER A 69 -6.06 8.28 2.66
CA SER A 69 -5.58 8.95 3.87
C SER A 69 -6.01 10.43 3.93
N PHE A 70 -6.16 11.09 2.77
CA PHE A 70 -6.52 12.49 2.69
C PHE A 70 -7.92 12.79 3.25
N ARG A 71 -8.83 11.81 3.29
CA ARG A 71 -10.15 11.97 3.93
C ARG A 71 -10.05 12.29 5.42
N GLN A 72 -9.02 11.77 6.11
CA GLN A 72 -8.79 12.03 7.53
C GLN A 72 -7.95 13.28 7.79
N GLY A 73 -7.48 13.97 6.74
CA GLY A 73 -6.65 15.17 6.86
C GLY A 73 -5.26 14.91 7.45
N ARG A 74 -4.82 13.66 7.58
CA ARG A 74 -3.50 13.27 8.10
C ARG A 74 -2.96 12.04 7.37
N ALA A 75 -1.64 11.92 7.35
CA ALA A 75 -0.97 10.72 6.84
C ALA A 75 -1.35 9.49 7.69
N ALA A 76 -1.42 8.34 7.04
CA ALA A 76 -1.58 7.07 7.73
C ALA A 76 -0.25 6.65 8.35
N GLN A 77 -0.31 5.99 9.50
CA GLN A 77 0.85 5.44 10.18
C GLN A 77 0.56 4.03 10.68
N THR A 78 1.50 3.13 10.51
CA THR A 78 1.37 1.74 10.98
C THR A 78 2.75 1.11 11.17
N ARG A 79 2.82 0.09 12.02
CA ARG A 79 4.07 -0.62 12.29
C ARG A 79 4.21 -1.83 11.37
N LEU A 80 5.37 -2.01 10.75
CA LEU A 80 5.64 -3.17 9.92
C LEU A 80 5.71 -4.46 10.76
N GLY A 81 5.18 -5.56 10.22
CA GLY A 81 5.20 -6.88 10.86
C GLY A 81 4.10 -7.15 11.89
N VAL A 82 3.15 -6.21 12.11
CA VAL A 82 2.03 -6.42 13.05
C VAL A 82 0.77 -6.99 12.40
N LYS A 83 0.82 -7.34 11.10
CA LYS A 83 -0.35 -7.73 10.30
C LYS A 83 -1.46 -6.66 10.29
N GLY A 84 -1.06 -5.40 10.37
CA GLY A 84 -1.98 -4.25 10.34
C GLY A 84 -2.38 -3.79 8.93
N MET A 85 -1.78 -4.39 7.90
CA MET A 85 -2.02 -4.08 6.49
C MET A 85 -2.31 -5.36 5.72
N ILE A 86 -2.90 -5.22 4.53
CA ILE A 86 -3.05 -6.35 3.61
C ILE A 86 -1.67 -6.80 3.10
N PRO A 87 -1.48 -8.11 2.82
CA PRO A 87 -0.16 -8.66 2.48
C PRO A 87 0.55 -7.94 1.33
N GLY A 88 -0.16 -7.68 0.22
CA GLY A 88 0.44 -7.02 -0.95
C GLY A 88 0.85 -5.58 -0.70
N PHE A 89 0.11 -4.87 0.16
CA PHE A 89 0.44 -3.49 0.54
C PHE A 89 1.66 -3.45 1.45
N GLU A 90 1.75 -4.36 2.43
CA GLU A 90 2.92 -4.47 3.31
C GLU A 90 4.18 -4.84 2.52
N GLU A 91 4.09 -5.79 1.59
CA GLU A 91 5.20 -6.16 0.70
C GLU A 91 5.63 -4.97 -0.18
N GLY A 92 4.66 -4.24 -0.73
CA GLY A 92 4.91 -3.05 -1.53
C GLY A 92 5.68 -1.98 -0.76
N ILE A 93 5.25 -1.64 0.47
CA ILE A 93 5.93 -0.66 1.31
C ILE A 93 7.32 -1.12 1.74
N LYS A 94 7.50 -2.40 2.09
CA LYS A 94 8.81 -2.95 2.52
C LYS A 94 9.91 -2.75 1.47
N THR A 95 9.53 -2.63 0.20
CA THR A 95 10.47 -2.45 -0.93
C THR A 95 10.55 -1.01 -1.44
N MET A 96 9.87 -0.06 -0.79
CA MET A 96 9.97 1.38 -1.09
C MET A 96 11.04 2.05 -0.23
N LYS A 97 11.63 3.12 -0.75
CA LYS A 97 12.47 4.02 0.05
C LYS A 97 11.64 5.20 0.56
N ALA A 98 12.03 5.75 1.71
CA ALA A 98 11.43 6.98 2.22
C ALA A 98 11.54 8.13 1.20
N GLY A 99 10.46 8.91 1.07
CA GLY A 99 10.25 9.91 0.04
C GLY A 99 9.84 9.35 -1.33
N GLY A 100 9.60 8.04 -1.44
CA GLY A 100 9.19 7.41 -2.69
C GLY A 100 7.69 7.48 -2.94
N LYS A 101 7.30 7.50 -4.22
CA LYS A 101 5.93 7.41 -4.70
C LYS A 101 5.80 6.22 -5.65
N ARG A 102 4.89 5.31 -5.32
CA ARG A 102 4.70 4.07 -6.04
C ARG A 102 3.23 3.75 -6.16
N ARG A 103 2.85 3.20 -7.31
CA ARG A 103 1.55 2.54 -7.48
C ARG A 103 1.71 1.05 -7.27
N PHE A 104 0.87 0.47 -6.43
CA PHE A 104 0.68 -0.96 -6.28
C PHE A 104 -0.59 -1.40 -6.98
N ILE A 105 -0.57 -2.60 -7.56
CA ILE A 105 -1.74 -3.31 -8.03
C ILE A 105 -1.70 -4.66 -7.31
N VAL A 106 -2.60 -4.77 -6.33
CA VAL A 106 -2.68 -5.90 -5.42
C VAL A 106 -3.69 -6.88 -5.99
N PRO A 107 -3.25 -8.08 -6.44
CA PRO A 107 -4.18 -9.11 -6.87
C PRO A 107 -5.00 -9.64 -5.68
N PRO A 108 -6.18 -10.25 -5.90
CA PRO A 108 -7.04 -10.76 -4.83
C PRO A 108 -6.33 -11.68 -3.83
N ALA A 109 -5.35 -12.47 -4.29
CA ALA A 109 -4.57 -13.37 -3.45
C ALA A 109 -3.71 -12.66 -2.38
N LEU A 110 -3.36 -11.40 -2.62
CA LEU A 110 -2.58 -10.55 -1.71
C LEU A 110 -3.43 -9.43 -1.08
N GLY A 111 -4.74 -9.45 -1.35
CA GLY A 111 -5.72 -8.50 -0.86
C GLY A 111 -6.18 -8.78 0.57
N PRO A 112 -7.18 -8.03 1.06
CA PRO A 112 -7.77 -8.27 2.37
C PRO A 112 -8.42 -9.67 2.45
N PRO A 113 -8.44 -10.29 3.65
CA PRO A 113 -9.13 -11.56 3.84
C PRO A 113 -10.61 -11.41 3.50
N VAL A 114 -11.11 -12.32 2.66
CA VAL A 114 -12.51 -12.31 2.19
C VAL A 114 -13.45 -12.52 3.37
N GLY A 115 -14.29 -11.51 3.65
CA GLY A 115 -15.29 -11.58 4.71
C GLY A 115 -16.58 -10.82 4.35
N PRO A 116 -17.71 -11.14 5.00
CA PRO A 116 -19.00 -10.49 4.73
C PRO A 116 -19.04 -8.98 5.06
N SER A 117 -18.01 -8.45 5.71
CA SER A 117 -17.90 -7.04 6.16
C SER A 117 -16.84 -6.20 5.41
N THR A 118 -16.12 -6.77 4.44
CA THR A 118 -15.11 -6.02 3.69
C THR A 118 -15.75 -5.37 2.47
N PHE A 119 -15.62 -4.04 2.35
CA PHE A 119 -16.03 -3.27 1.16
C PHE A 119 -15.25 -3.66 -0.12
N PHE A 120 -14.22 -4.49 0.03
CA PHE A 120 -13.36 -4.98 -1.03
C PHE A 120 -13.91 -6.30 -1.60
N SER A 121 -14.03 -6.35 -2.93
CA SER A 121 -14.55 -7.52 -3.64
C SER A 121 -13.46 -8.58 -3.79
N ALA A 122 -13.74 -9.79 -3.32
CA ALA A 122 -12.85 -10.96 -3.32
C ALA A 122 -12.28 -11.40 -4.70
N LYS A 123 -12.64 -10.73 -5.79
CA LYS A 123 -12.31 -11.09 -7.17
C LYS A 123 -11.82 -9.91 -8.01
N GLN A 124 -11.35 -8.84 -7.38
CA GLN A 124 -10.87 -7.66 -8.09
C GLN A 124 -9.47 -7.28 -7.63
N CYS A 125 -8.67 -6.80 -8.57
CA CYS A 125 -7.41 -6.15 -8.24
C CYS A 125 -7.69 -4.79 -7.59
N GLU A 126 -6.91 -4.45 -6.58
CA GLU A 126 -6.95 -3.16 -5.92
C GLU A 126 -5.73 -2.35 -6.33
N VAL A 127 -5.93 -1.09 -6.64
CA VAL A 127 -4.84 -0.19 -7.02
C VAL A 127 -4.60 0.79 -5.89
N PHE A 128 -3.36 0.95 -5.47
CA PHE A 128 -3.00 1.90 -4.42
C PHE A 128 -1.91 2.82 -4.92
N ASP A 129 -2.19 4.12 -4.91
CA ASP A 129 -1.15 5.15 -5.05
C ASP A 129 -0.64 5.48 -3.66
N VAL A 130 0.65 5.29 -3.44
CA VAL A 130 1.27 5.42 -2.13
C VAL A 130 2.48 6.34 -2.21
N GLU A 131 2.55 7.25 -1.25
CA GLU A 131 3.71 8.09 -0.99
C GLU A 131 4.24 7.72 0.40
N LEU A 132 5.43 7.13 0.45
CA LEU A 132 6.09 6.83 1.72
C LEU A 132 6.80 8.09 2.21
N ILE A 133 6.23 8.72 3.22
CA ILE A 133 6.69 10.02 3.71
C ILE A 133 7.91 9.84 4.61
N ASP A 134 7.79 8.94 5.60
CA ASP A 134 8.78 8.81 6.66
C ASP A 134 8.81 7.40 7.25
N ILE A 135 9.93 7.06 7.89
CA ILE A 135 10.17 5.78 8.56
C ILE A 135 10.77 6.07 9.94
N ARG A 136 10.06 5.67 10.98
CA ARG A 136 10.45 5.90 12.37
C ARG A 136 10.90 4.61 13.04
N THR A 137 11.98 4.71 13.80
CA THR A 137 12.53 3.58 14.54
C THR A 137 11.84 3.47 15.89
N CYS A 138 11.11 2.39 16.10
CA CYS A 138 10.42 2.14 17.35
C CYS A 138 11.33 1.40 18.35
N THR A 139 11.65 2.05 19.46
CA THR A 139 12.41 1.46 20.56
C THR A 139 11.51 1.29 21.77
N ARG A 140 11.58 0.10 22.39
CA ARG A 140 10.89 -0.17 23.65
C ARG A 140 11.71 0.44 24.79
N ARG A 141 11.21 1.51 25.39
CA ARG A 141 11.82 2.15 26.55
C ARG A 141 11.24 1.52 27.81
N GLN A 142 12.09 0.83 28.57
CA GLN A 142 11.73 0.28 29.87
C GLN A 142 12.31 1.14 30.99
N VAL A 143 11.45 1.72 31.84
CA VAL A 143 11.83 2.45 33.03
C VAL A 143 11.11 1.82 34.21
N MET A 144 11.87 1.11 35.05
CA MET A 144 11.33 0.30 36.16
C MET A 144 10.20 -0.65 35.71
N MET A 145 8.99 -0.48 36.24
CA MET A 145 7.81 -1.30 35.92
C MET A 145 7.04 -0.82 34.68
N PHE A 146 7.44 0.30 34.06
CA PHE A 146 6.78 0.85 32.88
C PHE A 146 7.56 0.53 31.61
N SER A 147 6.83 0.18 30.56
CA SER A 147 7.38 -0.20 29.27
C SER A 147 6.54 0.45 28.18
N ASP A 148 7.08 1.46 27.53
CA ASP A 148 6.44 2.17 26.43
C ASP A 148 7.20 1.94 25.12
N LEU A 149 6.46 1.91 24.00
CA LEU A 149 7.05 1.91 22.67
C LEU A 149 7.09 3.36 22.18
N VAL A 150 8.30 3.86 21.92
CA VAL A 150 8.51 5.21 21.38
C VAL A 150 9.08 5.07 19.99
N CYS A 151 8.47 5.71 19.00
CA CYS A 151 8.94 5.72 17.61
C CYS A 151 9.45 7.13 17.29
N GLU A 152 10.75 7.23 16.97
CA GLU A 152 11.44 8.47 16.60
C GLU A 152 12.01 8.40 15.19
#